data_AF-A0A822BEL2-F1
#
_entry.id   AF-A0A822BEL2-F1
#
_cell.length_a   1.000
_cell.length_b   1.000
_cell.length_c   1.000
_cell.angle_alpha   90.00
_cell.angle_beta   90.00
_cell.angle_gamma   90.00
#
_symmetry.space_group_name_H-M   'P 1'
#
loop_
_entity.id
_entity.type
_entity.pdbx_description
1 polymer ?
#
loop_
_entity_poly.entity_id
_entity_poly.type
_entity_poly.pdbx_seq_one_letter_code
_entity_poly.pdbx_strand_id
1 'polypeptide(L)'
;MSSASHSFTAPVLLRARNFQWYWNSIADPWSANGQQWQKYTDVENEIIEDAINQKMFDIEIDGDYIINLECLLQYKRGDEFTACPIKRVQLDKYRSNIHPREERFLLPVILATSTFSSQETQNEKELDWLRTYGYITGCYWNLQLQNKNKTIAEVVEEAAHGIIKEGSAIGKVHEAQWLSQQLVAVKGFGSNINANFIQRFPSEIGETCAYLYTKESFWYKLINRILRDPHSITLEQVKSLGPFCWLLDWYLYDNPTTDVLTVYRSLNLDDEQQKQFMEE
;
A
#
# COMPACT_ATOMS: atom_id res chain seq x y z
N MET A 1 -8.71 -14.05 -33.63
CA MET A 1 -7.96 -14.41 -32.41
C MET A 1 -8.55 -13.58 -31.29
N SER A 2 -9.32 -14.22 -30.41
CA SER A 2 -10.13 -13.59 -29.37
C SER A 2 -9.26 -13.36 -28.13
N SER A 3 -9.08 -12.10 -27.72
CA SER A 3 -8.41 -11.75 -26.47
C SER A 3 -9.31 -12.12 -25.30
N ALA A 4 -8.97 -13.20 -24.60
CA ALA A 4 -9.60 -13.54 -23.33
C ALA A 4 -9.14 -12.53 -22.28
N SER A 5 -10.03 -11.63 -21.88
CA SER A 5 -9.89 -10.85 -20.65
C SER A 5 -10.01 -11.81 -19.48
N HIS A 6 -8.88 -12.20 -18.88
CA HIS A 6 -8.89 -12.93 -17.63
C HIS A 6 -9.39 -12.01 -16.52
N SER A 7 -10.61 -12.26 -16.05
CA SER A 7 -11.16 -11.63 -14.86
C SER A 7 -10.45 -12.18 -13.64
N PHE A 8 -9.56 -11.39 -13.05
CA PHE A 8 -8.93 -11.67 -11.78
C PHE A 8 -9.95 -11.48 -10.66
N THR A 9 -10.52 -12.56 -10.14
CA THR A 9 -11.21 -12.56 -8.85
C THR A 9 -10.18 -12.83 -7.76
N ALA A 10 -9.58 -11.76 -7.23
CA ALA A 10 -8.76 -11.85 -6.02
C ALA A 10 -9.65 -12.33 -4.85
N PRO A 11 -9.25 -13.37 -4.11
CA PRO A 11 -10.02 -13.83 -2.96
C PRO A 11 -10.08 -12.73 -1.90
N VAL A 12 -11.29 -12.47 -1.39
CA VAL A 12 -11.58 -11.54 -0.30
C VAL A 12 -10.68 -11.89 0.91
N LEU A 13 -9.79 -10.95 1.26
CA LEU A 13 -8.99 -10.88 2.50
C LEU A 13 -8.65 -12.24 3.16
N LEU A 14 -7.70 -12.98 2.57
CA LEU A 14 -6.89 -13.92 3.37
C LEU A 14 -5.95 -13.08 4.25
N ARG A 15 -6.33 -12.88 5.52
CA ARG A 15 -5.54 -12.19 6.56
C ARG A 15 -4.09 -12.68 6.60
N ALA A 16 -3.20 -11.82 7.12
CA ALA A 16 -1.74 -12.00 7.22
C ALA A 16 -1.32 -13.46 7.29
N ARG A 17 -0.79 -13.94 6.17
CA ARG A 17 -0.39 -15.33 6.04
C ARG A 17 0.94 -15.53 6.79
N ASN A 18 1.06 -16.63 7.54
CA ASN A 18 2.20 -16.87 8.42
C ASN A 18 3.45 -17.36 7.66
N PHE A 19 3.91 -16.63 6.65
CA PHE A 19 5.15 -16.93 5.95
C PHE A 19 5.88 -15.64 5.60
N GLN A 20 7.16 -15.78 5.31
CA GLN A 20 8.00 -14.72 4.78
C GLN A 20 8.87 -15.27 3.64
N TRP A 21 8.85 -14.57 2.53
CA TRP A 21 9.76 -14.78 1.42
C TRP A 21 11.05 -13.99 1.61
N TYR A 22 12.16 -14.60 1.20
CA TYR A 22 13.49 -13.99 1.23
C TYR A 22 14.21 -14.20 -0.10
N TRP A 23 15.12 -13.29 -0.42
CA TRP A 23 16.07 -13.43 -1.52
C TRP A 23 17.50 -13.30 -1.00
N ASN A 24 18.44 -13.95 -1.66
CA ASN A 24 19.86 -13.87 -1.30
C ASN A 24 20.50 -12.64 -1.97
N SER A 25 21.00 -11.70 -1.16
CA SER A 25 21.50 -10.41 -1.63
C SER A 25 23.00 -10.34 -1.93
N ILE A 26 23.68 -11.49 -2.01
CA ILE A 26 25.14 -11.56 -2.21
C ILE A 26 25.48 -11.63 -3.69
N ALA A 27 26.58 -10.95 -4.08
CA ALA A 27 27.08 -10.89 -5.45
C ALA A 27 27.46 -12.26 -6.04
N ASP A 28 27.95 -13.19 -5.22
CA ASP A 28 28.05 -14.62 -5.53
C ASP A 28 27.05 -15.43 -4.66
N PRO A 29 25.84 -15.69 -5.18
CA PRO A 29 24.77 -16.33 -4.42
C PRO A 29 25.03 -17.80 -4.08
N TRP A 30 26.08 -18.39 -4.68
CA TRP A 30 26.47 -19.79 -4.53
C TRP A 30 27.69 -19.99 -3.62
N SER A 31 28.29 -18.89 -3.15
CA SER A 31 29.39 -18.94 -2.18
C SER A 31 28.91 -19.49 -0.82
N ALA A 32 29.68 -20.42 -0.24
CA ALA A 32 29.37 -21.02 1.06
C ALA A 32 29.64 -20.06 2.24
N ASN A 33 30.35 -18.95 2.01
CA ASN A 33 30.84 -18.04 3.03
C ASN A 33 30.05 -16.73 3.01
N GLY A 34 28.89 -16.79 3.67
CA GLY A 34 27.97 -15.67 3.79
C GLY A 34 26.72 -15.93 2.95
N GLN A 35 25.58 -16.12 3.60
CA GLN A 35 24.29 -15.97 2.95
C GLN A 35 23.62 -14.77 3.63
N GLN A 36 23.37 -13.70 2.87
CA GLN A 36 22.66 -12.54 3.38
C GLN A 36 21.26 -12.59 2.80
N TRP A 37 20.33 -13.09 3.61
CA TRP A 37 18.94 -13.20 3.24
C TRP A 37 18.23 -11.90 3.56
N GLN A 38 17.70 -11.24 2.53
CA GLN A 38 16.85 -10.06 2.68
C GLN A 38 15.39 -10.46 2.52
N LYS A 39 14.51 -9.81 3.29
CA LYS A 39 13.07 -10.02 3.19
C LYS A 39 12.56 -9.29 1.95
N TYR A 40 11.62 -9.92 1.25
CA TYR A 40 10.73 -9.17 0.35
C TYR A 40 9.85 -8.22 1.16
N THR A 41 9.45 -7.11 0.55
CA THR A 41 8.46 -6.19 1.13
C THR A 41 7.16 -6.93 1.41
N ASP A 42 6.29 -6.36 2.24
CA ASP A 42 5.04 -7.04 2.58
C ASP A 42 4.18 -7.33 1.35
N VAL A 43 4.17 -6.42 0.37
CA VAL A 43 3.33 -6.56 -0.82
C VAL A 43 3.95 -7.52 -1.81
N GLU A 44 5.27 -7.45 -2.06
CA GLU A 44 5.98 -8.45 -2.87
C GLU A 44 5.80 -9.86 -2.29
N ASN A 45 5.85 -10.00 -0.96
CA ASN A 45 5.60 -11.26 -0.27
C ASN A 45 4.20 -11.84 -0.57
N GLU A 46 3.17 -10.98 -0.64
CA GLU A 46 1.81 -11.42 -1.03
C GLU A 46 1.73 -11.75 -2.53
N ILE A 47 2.36 -10.94 -3.39
CA ILE A 47 2.42 -11.19 -4.84
C ILE A 47 3.03 -12.57 -5.13
N ILE A 48 4.16 -12.89 -4.51
CA ILE A 48 4.84 -14.19 -4.67
C ILE A 48 3.95 -15.35 -4.21
N GLU A 49 3.30 -15.22 -3.05
CA GLU A 49 2.46 -16.29 -2.54
C GLU A 49 1.17 -16.46 -3.36
N ASP A 50 0.53 -15.37 -3.78
CA ASP A 50 -0.65 -15.43 -4.64
C ASP A 50 -0.33 -16.15 -5.95
N ALA A 51 0.85 -15.91 -6.51
CA ALA A 51 1.32 -16.59 -7.71
C ALA A 51 1.55 -18.09 -7.50
N ILE A 52 2.12 -18.50 -6.37
CA ILE A 52 2.27 -19.92 -6.01
C ILE A 52 0.91 -20.59 -5.83
N ASN A 53 -0.02 -19.93 -5.14
CA ASN A 53 -1.39 -20.44 -4.97
C ASN A 53 -2.12 -20.59 -6.30
N GLN A 54 -1.81 -19.72 -7.27
CA GLN A 54 -2.32 -19.77 -8.64
C GLN A 54 -1.53 -20.72 -9.56
N LYS A 55 -0.49 -21.39 -9.06
CA LYS A 55 0.39 -22.30 -9.81
C LYS A 55 1.04 -21.63 -11.03
N MET A 56 1.46 -20.38 -10.88
CA MET A 56 2.24 -19.67 -11.88
C MET A 56 3.67 -20.20 -11.92
N PHE A 57 4.32 -20.13 -13.09
CA PHE A 57 5.71 -20.53 -13.28
C PHE A 57 6.68 -19.38 -13.02
N ASP A 58 6.40 -18.22 -13.63
CA ASP A 58 7.17 -17.01 -13.48
C ASP A 58 6.26 -15.84 -13.10
N ILE A 59 6.79 -14.91 -12.33
CA ILE A 59 6.15 -13.62 -12.05
C ILE A 59 7.15 -12.47 -12.17
N GLU A 60 6.62 -11.29 -12.45
CA GLU A 60 7.37 -10.05 -12.43
C GLU A 60 7.03 -9.27 -11.15
N ILE A 61 8.06 -8.68 -10.55
CA ILE A 61 7.94 -7.71 -9.46
C ILE A 61 8.63 -6.41 -9.85
N ASP A 62 8.38 -5.35 -9.08
CA ASP A 62 8.95 -4.03 -9.37
C ASP A 62 10.48 -4.02 -9.42
N GLY A 63 11.05 -3.13 -10.23
CA GLY A 63 12.50 -3.06 -10.46
C GLY A 63 13.00 -3.99 -11.57
N ASP A 64 12.10 -4.43 -12.46
CA ASP A 64 12.38 -5.33 -13.59
C ASP A 64 12.91 -6.71 -13.17
N TYR A 65 12.49 -7.21 -12.01
CA TYR A 65 12.88 -8.55 -11.56
C TYR A 65 11.84 -9.59 -11.94
N ILE A 66 12.33 -10.76 -12.36
CA ILE A 66 11.53 -11.94 -12.62
C ILE A 66 11.85 -12.97 -11.54
N ILE A 67 10.81 -13.57 -10.96
CA ILE A 67 10.92 -14.69 -10.04
C ILE A 67 10.41 -15.94 -10.76
N ASN A 68 11.30 -16.91 -10.93
CA ASN A 68 10.96 -18.26 -11.34
C ASN A 68 10.63 -19.10 -10.10
N LEU A 69 9.36 -19.49 -9.99
CA LEU A 69 8.81 -20.18 -8.82
C LEU A 69 9.12 -21.68 -8.83
N GLU A 70 9.45 -22.27 -9.98
CA GLU A 70 9.82 -23.68 -10.11
C GLU A 70 11.25 -23.92 -9.61
N CYS A 71 12.18 -23.08 -10.05
CA CYS A 71 13.59 -23.13 -9.68
C CYS A 71 13.89 -22.36 -8.38
N LEU A 72 12.94 -21.58 -7.87
CA LEU A 72 13.11 -20.69 -6.71
C LEU A 72 14.29 -19.71 -6.93
N LEU A 73 14.28 -19.02 -8.06
CA LEU A 73 15.30 -18.04 -8.46
C LEU A 73 14.66 -16.69 -8.77
N GLN A 74 15.35 -15.61 -8.40
CA GLN A 74 15.09 -14.25 -8.88
C GLN A 74 16.22 -13.81 -9.79
N TYR A 75 15.91 -13.15 -10.90
CA TYR A 75 16.91 -12.53 -11.78
C TYR A 75 16.36 -11.24 -12.38
N LYS A 76 17.24 -10.36 -12.86
CA LYS A 76 16.83 -9.14 -13.54
C LYS A 76 16.43 -9.46 -14.99
N ARG A 77 15.35 -8.87 -15.48
CA ARG A 77 14.91 -9.02 -16.87
C ARG A 77 16.04 -8.63 -17.82
N GLY A 78 16.37 -9.54 -18.74
CA GLY A 78 17.46 -9.36 -19.69
C GLY A 78 18.85 -9.67 -19.15
N ASP A 79 18.96 -10.12 -17.89
CA ASP A 79 20.23 -10.54 -17.26
C ASP A 79 20.01 -11.76 -16.34
N GLU A 80 19.82 -12.92 -16.97
CA GLU A 80 19.63 -14.21 -16.29
C GLU A 80 20.88 -14.67 -15.51
N PHE A 81 22.06 -14.11 -15.79
CA PHE A 81 23.30 -14.46 -15.11
C PHE A 81 23.40 -13.90 -13.69
N THR A 82 22.51 -12.99 -13.32
CA THR A 82 22.39 -12.41 -11.97
C THR A 82 21.42 -13.18 -11.08
N ALA A 83 21.03 -14.39 -11.48
CA ALA A 83 20.07 -15.19 -10.74
C ALA A 83 20.53 -15.47 -9.29
N CYS A 84 19.68 -15.12 -8.33
CA CYS A 84 19.88 -15.40 -6.92
C CYS A 84 18.75 -16.30 -6.38
N PRO A 85 19.06 -17.22 -5.45
CA PRO A 85 18.06 -18.09 -4.86
C PRO A 85 17.11 -17.30 -3.97
N ILE A 86 15.86 -17.75 -3.96
CA ILE A 86 14.81 -17.28 -3.06
C ILE A 86 14.32 -18.43 -2.17
N LYS A 87 13.70 -18.09 -1.05
CA LYS A 87 13.13 -19.11 -0.15
C LYS A 87 11.88 -18.62 0.56
N ARG A 88 10.99 -19.57 0.83
CA ARG A 88 9.83 -19.39 1.71
C ARG A 88 10.15 -19.91 3.10
N VAL A 89 9.85 -19.13 4.12
CA VAL A 89 9.97 -19.55 5.53
C VAL A 89 8.60 -19.49 6.18
N GLN A 90 8.17 -20.60 6.79
CA GLN A 90 6.97 -20.62 7.62
C GLN A 90 7.30 -19.94 8.96
N LEU A 91 6.52 -18.94 9.34
CA LEU A 91 6.68 -18.25 10.62
C LEU A 91 5.92 -19.03 11.70
N ASP A 92 6.55 -19.21 12.87
CA ASP A 92 5.92 -19.87 14.00
C ASP A 92 4.68 -19.11 14.49
N LYS A 93 3.68 -19.85 14.99
CA LYS A 93 2.41 -19.28 15.50
C LYS A 93 2.62 -18.27 16.65
N TYR A 94 3.73 -18.38 17.37
CA TYR A 94 4.13 -17.43 18.39
C TYR A 94 4.90 -16.31 17.70
N ARG A 95 4.23 -15.16 17.57
CA ARG A 95 4.68 -13.90 16.97
C ARG A 95 5.90 -13.25 17.65
N SER A 96 6.82 -14.03 18.23
CA SER A 96 8.01 -13.53 18.93
C SER A 96 9.02 -12.84 18.02
N ASN A 97 8.87 -12.96 16.70
CA ASN A 97 9.71 -12.30 15.69
C ASN A 97 8.96 -11.25 14.86
N ILE A 98 7.94 -10.59 15.41
CA ILE A 98 7.47 -9.32 14.83
C ILE A 98 8.57 -8.30 15.09
N HIS A 99 9.46 -8.13 14.11
CA HIS A 99 10.41 -7.03 14.16
C HIS A 99 9.62 -5.71 14.14
N PRO A 100 9.92 -4.78 15.06
CA PRO A 100 9.38 -3.44 14.99
C PRO A 100 9.73 -2.82 13.64
N ARG A 101 8.74 -2.18 13.00
CA ARG A 101 8.98 -1.38 11.80
C ARG A 101 9.44 0.00 12.20
N GLU A 102 10.67 0.07 12.67
CA GLU A 102 11.31 1.29 13.18
C GLU A 102 11.24 2.42 12.16
N GLU A 103 11.31 2.11 10.86
CA GLU A 103 11.21 3.06 9.76
C GLU A 103 9.86 3.82 9.72
N ARG A 104 8.81 3.30 10.36
CA ARG A 104 7.52 3.98 10.51
C ARG A 104 7.52 5.08 11.56
N PHE A 105 8.51 5.09 12.43
CA PHE A 105 8.68 6.07 13.50
C PHE A 105 9.66 7.18 13.06
N LEU A 106 10.49 6.91 12.06
CA LEU A 106 11.42 7.88 11.49
C LEU A 106 10.73 8.89 10.56
N LEU A 107 11.49 9.90 10.12
CA LEU A 107 11.06 10.86 9.09
C LEU A 107 10.63 10.13 7.81
N PRO A 108 9.65 10.67 7.05
CA PRO A 108 9.15 10.00 5.85
C PRO A 108 10.29 9.68 4.88
N VAL A 109 10.36 8.43 4.43
CA VAL A 109 11.30 8.05 3.37
C VAL A 109 10.98 8.87 2.12
N ILE A 110 12.00 9.53 1.56
CA ILE A 110 11.89 10.23 0.29
C ILE A 110 11.69 9.16 -0.79
N LEU A 111 10.44 8.95 -1.21
CA LEU A 111 10.15 8.23 -2.44
C LEU A 111 10.77 9.02 -3.60
N ALA A 112 11.43 8.31 -4.53
CA ALA A 112 11.93 8.90 -5.76
C ALA A 112 10.85 9.80 -6.33
N THR A 113 11.14 11.10 -6.35
CA THR A 113 10.17 12.10 -6.76
C THR A 113 9.85 11.83 -8.22
N SER A 114 8.59 11.49 -8.50
CA SER A 114 8.05 11.79 -9.80
C SER A 114 8.36 13.26 -10.05
N THR A 115 9.09 13.52 -11.12
CA THR A 115 9.27 14.84 -11.68
C THR A 115 7.90 15.27 -12.22
N PHE A 116 6.97 15.56 -11.32
CA PHE A 116 5.80 16.34 -11.68
C PHE A 116 6.34 17.71 -12.06
N SER A 117 6.38 17.93 -13.38
CA SER A 117 6.73 19.21 -13.97
C SER A 117 5.91 20.29 -13.29
N SER A 118 6.58 21.16 -12.56
CA SER A 118 6.08 22.39 -11.98
C SER A 118 5.72 23.45 -13.05
N GLN A 119 5.09 23.01 -14.15
CA GLN A 119 4.75 23.85 -15.31
C GLN A 119 3.26 23.91 -15.62
N GLU A 120 2.38 23.37 -14.77
CA GLU A 120 1.00 23.85 -14.77
C GLU A 120 0.91 25.05 -13.82
N THR A 121 0.55 26.19 -14.39
CA THR A 121 0.31 27.45 -13.70
C THR A 121 -0.87 27.22 -12.75
N GLN A 122 -0.59 26.70 -11.55
CA GLN A 122 -1.61 26.48 -10.53
C GLN A 122 -2.15 27.85 -10.10
N ASN A 123 -3.47 28.02 -10.21
CA ASN A 123 -4.14 29.26 -9.85
C ASN A 123 -3.92 29.50 -8.35
N GLU A 124 -3.35 30.63 -7.93
CA GLU A 124 -3.08 30.91 -6.50
C GLU A 124 -4.33 30.78 -5.61
N LYS A 125 -5.51 31.09 -6.17
CA LYS A 125 -6.80 30.88 -5.50
C LYS A 125 -7.14 29.42 -5.25
N GLU A 126 -6.67 28.50 -6.10
CA GLU A 126 -6.86 27.06 -5.93
C GLU A 126 -5.95 26.47 -4.84
N LEU A 127 -4.81 27.10 -4.56
CA LEU A 127 -3.92 26.71 -3.46
C LEU A 127 -4.38 27.26 -2.11
N ASP A 128 -5.04 28.42 -2.10
CA ASP A 128 -5.49 29.08 -0.87
C ASP A 128 -6.58 28.28 -0.13
N TRP A 129 -7.52 27.69 -0.88
CA TRP A 129 -8.54 26.83 -0.27
C TRP A 129 -7.94 25.49 0.22
N LEU A 130 -6.96 24.90 -0.48
CA LEU A 130 -6.23 23.71 -0.01
C LEU A 130 -5.54 23.95 1.34
N ARG A 131 -4.97 25.15 1.53
CA ARG A 131 -4.37 25.59 2.80
C ARG A 131 -5.41 25.85 3.88
N THR A 132 -6.63 26.21 3.50
CA THR A 132 -7.74 26.52 4.41
C THR A 132 -8.37 25.25 5.02
N TYR A 133 -8.49 24.15 4.26
CA TYR A 133 -9.10 22.91 4.76
C TYR A 133 -8.14 21.98 5.52
N GLY A 134 -6.82 22.19 5.40
CA GLY A 134 -5.78 21.57 6.24
C GLY A 134 -5.60 20.05 6.14
N TYR A 135 -6.55 19.32 5.57
CA TYR A 135 -6.57 17.85 5.51
C TYR A 135 -7.06 17.35 4.16
N ILE A 136 -6.34 16.39 3.59
CA ILE A 136 -6.60 15.83 2.25
C ILE A 136 -8.03 15.28 2.08
N THR A 137 -8.62 14.73 3.14
CA THR A 137 -9.98 14.17 3.13
C THR A 137 -11.04 15.26 2.95
N GLY A 138 -10.88 16.39 3.65
CA GLY A 138 -11.71 17.58 3.46
C GLY A 138 -11.54 18.19 2.06
N CYS A 139 -10.31 18.22 1.55
CA CYS A 139 -10.07 18.71 0.20
C CYS A 139 -10.75 17.84 -0.86
N TYR A 140 -10.64 16.52 -0.74
CA TYR A 140 -11.31 15.57 -1.61
C TYR A 140 -12.83 15.67 -1.51
N TRP A 141 -13.39 15.79 -0.31
CA TRP A 141 -14.83 15.97 -0.12
C TRP A 141 -15.36 17.16 -0.92
N ASN A 142 -14.77 18.34 -0.73
CA ASN A 142 -15.22 19.56 -1.41
C ASN A 142 -15.07 19.47 -2.94
N LEU A 143 -13.97 18.89 -3.43
CA LEU A 143 -13.72 18.79 -4.87
C LEU A 143 -14.56 17.71 -5.55
N GLN A 144 -14.74 16.56 -4.91
CA GLN A 144 -15.13 15.33 -5.59
C GLN A 144 -16.38 14.65 -5.04
N LEU A 145 -16.88 15.04 -3.86
CA LEU A 145 -18.06 14.42 -3.26
C LEU A 145 -19.22 15.38 -3.03
N GLN A 146 -18.93 16.58 -2.50
CA GLN A 146 -19.95 17.55 -2.13
C GLN A 146 -20.81 17.90 -3.34
N ASN A 147 -22.14 17.80 -3.17
CA ASN A 147 -23.14 18.04 -4.22
C ASN A 147 -23.03 17.10 -5.44
N LYS A 148 -22.28 16.00 -5.35
CA LYS A 148 -22.16 14.97 -6.40
C LYS A 148 -22.88 13.70 -5.95
N ASN A 149 -23.62 13.06 -6.85
CA ASN A 149 -24.32 11.80 -6.54
C ASN A 149 -23.40 10.59 -6.74
N LYS A 150 -22.34 10.46 -5.93
CA LYS A 150 -21.41 9.33 -5.97
C LYS A 150 -21.73 8.28 -4.92
N THR A 151 -21.53 7.03 -5.28
CA THR A 151 -21.57 5.86 -4.40
C THR A 151 -20.21 5.61 -3.76
N ILE A 152 -20.17 4.90 -2.64
CA ILE A 152 -18.91 4.45 -2.04
C ILE A 152 -18.13 3.56 -3.01
N ALA A 153 -18.81 2.73 -3.81
CA ALA A 153 -18.15 1.90 -4.83
C ALA A 153 -17.37 2.73 -5.86
N GLU A 154 -17.92 3.85 -6.32
CA GLU A 154 -17.21 4.78 -7.23
C GLU A 154 -15.99 5.40 -6.55
N VAL A 155 -16.08 5.73 -5.25
CA VAL A 155 -14.93 6.22 -4.47
C VAL A 155 -13.85 5.15 -4.34
N VAL A 156 -14.23 3.88 -4.16
CA VAL A 156 -13.29 2.74 -4.15
C VAL A 156 -12.59 2.59 -5.50
N GLU A 157 -13.30 2.76 -6.61
CA GLU A 157 -12.69 2.75 -7.94
C GLU A 157 -11.73 3.92 -8.15
N GLU A 158 -12.09 5.12 -7.69
CA GLU A 158 -11.19 6.29 -7.73
C GLU A 158 -9.93 6.06 -6.88
N ALA A 159 -10.06 5.47 -5.69
CA ALA A 159 -8.94 5.08 -4.85
C ALA A 159 -8.02 4.06 -5.53
N ALA A 160 -8.63 3.02 -6.11
CA ALA A 160 -7.92 1.98 -6.84
C ALA A 160 -7.15 2.54 -8.05
N HIS A 161 -7.74 3.47 -8.81
CA HIS A 161 -7.06 4.16 -9.91
C HIS A 161 -5.95 5.09 -9.42
N GLY A 162 -6.17 5.80 -8.31
CA GLY A 162 -5.18 6.67 -7.69
C GLY A 162 -3.91 5.91 -7.29
N ILE A 163 -4.06 4.73 -6.69
CA ILE A 163 -2.95 3.82 -6.36
C ILE A 163 -2.15 3.46 -7.61
N ILE A 164 -2.83 3.03 -8.68
CA ILE A 164 -2.18 2.70 -9.96
C ILE A 164 -1.40 3.89 -10.52
N LYS A 165 -2.00 5.07 -10.54
CA LYS A 165 -1.40 6.29 -11.08
C LYS A 165 -0.10 6.63 -10.34
N GLU A 166 -0.15 6.70 -9.02
CA GLU A 166 1.01 7.07 -8.20
C GLU A 166 2.11 6.01 -8.24
N GLY A 167 1.74 4.73 -8.17
CA GLY A 167 2.72 3.64 -8.23
C GLY A 167 3.41 3.58 -9.59
N SER A 168 2.66 3.72 -10.69
CA SER A 168 3.24 3.77 -12.04
C SER A 168 4.22 4.93 -12.20
N ALA A 169 3.95 6.08 -11.59
CA ALA A 169 4.81 7.26 -11.66
C ALA A 169 6.19 7.07 -10.98
N ILE A 170 6.34 6.08 -10.11
CA ILE A 170 7.58 5.79 -9.38
C ILE A 170 8.14 4.38 -9.67
N GLY A 171 7.63 3.71 -10.70
CA GLY A 171 8.08 2.35 -11.07
C GLY A 171 7.64 1.25 -10.11
N LYS A 172 6.55 1.48 -9.36
CA LYS A 172 5.91 0.53 -8.43
C LYS A 172 4.62 -0.05 -9.02
N VAL A 173 4.70 -0.53 -10.26
CA VAL A 173 3.55 -0.94 -11.08
C VAL A 173 2.89 -2.20 -10.51
N HIS A 174 3.68 -3.22 -10.18
CA HIS A 174 3.17 -4.51 -9.70
C HIS A 174 2.62 -4.39 -8.28
N GLU A 175 3.31 -3.65 -7.42
CA GLU A 175 2.83 -3.35 -6.07
C GLU A 175 1.50 -2.58 -6.13
N ALA A 176 1.40 -1.56 -6.99
CA ALA A 176 0.18 -0.78 -7.15
C ALA A 176 -0.99 -1.60 -7.70
N GLN A 177 -0.72 -2.49 -8.66
CA GLN A 177 -1.72 -3.41 -9.20
C GLN A 177 -2.29 -4.31 -8.12
N TRP A 178 -1.43 -4.91 -7.30
CA TRP A 178 -1.87 -5.77 -6.21
C TRP A 178 -2.72 -5.00 -5.19
N LEU A 179 -2.25 -3.83 -4.73
CA LEU A 179 -2.99 -2.97 -3.79
C LEU A 179 -4.37 -2.54 -4.34
N SER A 180 -4.40 -2.14 -5.62
CA SER A 180 -5.61 -1.72 -6.33
C SER A 180 -6.63 -2.85 -6.44
N GLN A 181 -6.18 -4.07 -6.76
CA GLN A 181 -7.04 -5.25 -6.85
C GLN A 181 -7.71 -5.60 -5.51
N GLN A 182 -7.01 -5.41 -4.38
CA GLN A 182 -7.62 -5.65 -3.06
C GLN A 182 -8.82 -4.73 -2.81
N LEU A 183 -8.72 -3.45 -3.18
CA LEU A 183 -9.84 -2.51 -3.07
C LEU A 183 -11.00 -2.87 -4.01
N VAL A 184 -10.69 -3.17 -5.27
CA VAL A 184 -11.70 -3.54 -6.27
C VAL A 184 -12.47 -4.80 -5.86
N ALA A 185 -11.81 -5.74 -5.17
CA ALA A 185 -12.46 -6.97 -4.68
C ALA A 185 -13.57 -6.71 -3.64
N VAL A 186 -13.51 -5.58 -2.91
CA VAL A 186 -14.51 -5.21 -1.90
C VAL A 186 -15.45 -4.07 -2.32
N LYS A 187 -15.32 -3.55 -3.55
CA LYS A 187 -16.14 -2.41 -4.01
C LYS A 187 -17.65 -2.66 -3.96
N GLY A 188 -18.06 -3.92 -4.15
CA GLY A 188 -19.47 -4.33 -4.17
C GLY A 188 -20.24 -4.00 -2.89
N PHE A 189 -19.55 -3.91 -1.75
CA PHE A 189 -20.14 -3.53 -0.47
C PHE A 189 -20.57 -2.04 -0.42
N GLY A 190 -20.10 -1.21 -1.37
CA GLY A 190 -20.40 0.22 -1.44
C GLY A 190 -21.37 0.63 -2.55
N SER A 191 -21.87 -0.30 -3.38
CA SER A 191 -22.56 0.05 -4.64
C SER A 191 -23.88 0.79 -4.48
N ASN A 192 -24.56 0.64 -3.35
CA ASN A 192 -25.87 1.27 -3.08
C ASN A 192 -25.82 2.31 -1.96
N ILE A 193 -24.63 2.77 -1.58
CA ILE A 193 -24.44 3.71 -0.48
C ILE A 193 -23.93 5.02 -1.06
N ASN A 194 -24.71 6.08 -0.93
CA ASN A 194 -24.32 7.41 -1.36
C ASN A 194 -23.24 7.98 -0.41
N ALA A 195 -22.13 8.41 -0.97
CA ALA A 195 -20.99 8.95 -0.22
C ALA A 195 -21.33 10.23 0.58
N ASN A 196 -22.37 10.97 0.19
CA ASN A 196 -22.85 12.14 0.95
C ASN A 196 -23.78 11.79 2.12
N PHE A 197 -24.30 10.55 2.18
CA PHE A 197 -25.31 10.13 3.16
C PHE A 197 -24.95 8.77 3.77
N ILE A 198 -23.82 8.73 4.46
CA ILE A 198 -23.33 7.53 5.14
C ILE A 198 -24.00 7.43 6.52
N GLN A 199 -24.83 6.42 6.71
CA GLN A 199 -25.35 6.06 8.04
C GLN A 199 -24.45 5.07 8.77
N ARG A 200 -23.79 4.19 8.00
CA ARG A 200 -22.84 3.19 8.49
C ARG A 200 -21.84 2.90 7.39
N PHE A 201 -20.56 3.03 7.67
CA PHE A 201 -19.53 2.74 6.69
C PHE A 201 -19.38 1.21 6.47
N PRO A 202 -19.18 0.73 5.22
CA PRO A 202 -18.97 -0.69 4.96
C PRO A 202 -17.66 -1.19 5.57
N SER A 203 -17.77 -2.10 6.55
CA SER A 203 -16.62 -2.63 7.31
C SER A 203 -15.58 -3.28 6.40
N GLU A 204 -16.00 -4.01 5.38
CA GLU A 204 -15.12 -4.76 4.47
C GLU A 204 -14.23 -3.81 3.66
N ILE A 205 -14.75 -2.66 3.25
CA ILE A 205 -13.99 -1.63 2.56
C ILE A 205 -13.00 -0.99 3.55
N GLY A 206 -13.47 -0.62 4.74
CA GLY A 206 -12.66 0.01 5.76
C GLY A 206 -11.53 -0.85 6.29
N GLU A 207 -11.81 -2.11 6.62
CA GLU A 207 -10.83 -3.13 7.00
C GLU A 207 -9.80 -3.35 5.90
N THR A 208 -10.22 -3.35 4.63
CA THR A 208 -9.28 -3.43 3.50
C THR A 208 -8.38 -2.20 3.44
N CYS A 209 -8.93 -0.98 3.54
CA CYS A 209 -8.13 0.24 3.59
C CYS A 209 -7.11 0.22 4.74
N ALA A 210 -7.54 -0.16 5.94
CA ALA A 210 -6.66 -0.27 7.10
C ALA A 210 -5.57 -1.32 6.87
N TYR A 211 -5.93 -2.51 6.37
CA TYR A 211 -4.99 -3.56 6.01
C TYR A 211 -3.91 -3.07 5.03
N LEU A 212 -4.31 -2.44 3.92
CA LEU A 212 -3.37 -1.91 2.92
C LEU A 212 -2.48 -0.80 3.50
N TYR A 213 -3.04 0.10 4.31
CA TYR A 213 -2.27 1.16 4.97
C TYR A 213 -1.26 0.60 5.97
N THR A 214 -1.55 -0.56 6.58
CA THR A 214 -0.61 -1.22 7.49
C THR A 214 0.49 -2.04 6.81
N LYS A 215 0.51 -2.14 5.48
CA LYS A 215 1.58 -2.83 4.75
C LYS A 215 2.81 -1.94 4.57
N GLU A 216 4.00 -2.54 4.55
CA GLU A 216 5.21 -1.85 4.10
C GLU A 216 5.10 -1.74 2.59
N SER A 217 4.69 -0.55 2.15
CA SER A 217 4.34 -0.28 0.76
C SER A 217 4.73 1.14 0.35
N PHE A 218 4.88 1.38 -0.94
CA PHE A 218 5.02 2.73 -1.49
C PHE A 218 3.81 3.59 -1.11
N TRP A 219 2.61 2.99 -1.08
CA TRP A 219 1.37 3.69 -0.81
C TRP A 219 1.31 4.24 0.61
N TYR A 220 1.67 3.42 1.60
CA TYR A 220 1.81 3.86 2.99
C TYR A 220 2.84 4.99 3.11
N LYS A 221 4.03 4.82 2.51
CA LYS A 221 5.10 5.82 2.54
C LYS A 221 4.65 7.15 1.93
N LEU A 222 3.93 7.10 0.81
CA LEU A 222 3.42 8.27 0.10
C LEU A 222 2.37 9.01 0.92
N ILE A 223 1.37 8.30 1.46
CA ILE A 223 0.33 8.91 2.29
C ILE A 223 0.94 9.52 3.55
N ASN A 224 1.81 8.79 4.26
CA ASN A 224 2.43 9.29 5.49
C ASN A 224 3.29 10.54 5.23
N ARG A 225 3.98 10.60 4.09
CA ARG A 225 4.72 11.81 3.66
C ARG A 225 3.78 13.01 3.49
N ILE A 226 2.68 12.83 2.75
CA ILE A 226 1.74 13.92 2.45
C ILE A 226 0.98 14.37 3.72
N LEU A 227 0.63 13.45 4.62
CA LEU A 227 -0.05 13.80 5.87
C LEU A 227 0.86 14.56 6.85
N ARG A 228 2.19 14.36 6.78
CA ARG A 228 3.17 15.07 7.63
C ARG A 228 3.58 16.43 7.07
N ASP A 229 3.41 16.63 5.77
CA ASP A 229 3.62 17.92 5.11
C ASP A 229 2.43 18.26 4.19
N PRO A 230 1.27 18.62 4.77
CA PRO A 230 0.06 18.89 4.00
C PRO A 230 0.17 20.15 3.13
N HIS A 231 1.18 21.00 3.33
CA HIS A 231 1.38 22.22 2.55
C HIS A 231 1.98 21.97 1.16
N SER A 232 2.56 20.79 0.91
CA SER A 232 3.12 20.40 -0.39
C SER A 232 2.15 19.62 -1.28
N ILE A 233 0.92 19.39 -0.84
CA ILE A 233 -0.06 18.63 -1.60
C ILE A 233 -0.55 19.40 -2.84
N THR A 234 -0.54 18.73 -4.00
CA THR A 234 -1.07 19.28 -5.24
C THR A 234 -2.52 18.88 -5.47
N LEU A 235 -3.24 19.62 -6.34
CA LEU A 235 -4.61 19.27 -6.75
C LEU A 235 -4.70 17.84 -7.32
N GLU A 236 -3.71 17.45 -8.13
CA GLU A 236 -3.66 16.11 -8.71
C GLU A 236 -3.45 15.03 -7.65
N GLN A 237 -2.66 15.30 -6.61
CA GLN A 237 -2.49 14.41 -5.46
C GLN A 237 -3.76 14.31 -4.61
N VAL A 238 -4.55 15.38 -4.50
CA VAL A 238 -5.86 15.28 -3.85
C VAL A 238 -6.78 14.35 -4.64
N LYS A 239 -6.75 14.39 -5.97
CA LYS A 239 -7.56 13.48 -6.80
C LYS A 239 -7.09 12.02 -6.72
N SER A 240 -5.78 11.76 -6.63
CA SER A 240 -5.24 10.40 -6.60
C SER A 240 -5.22 9.78 -5.20
N LEU A 241 -4.89 10.54 -4.15
CA LEU A 241 -4.75 10.04 -2.78
C LEU A 241 -6.02 10.24 -1.95
N GLY A 242 -6.75 11.32 -2.21
CA GLY A 242 -7.94 11.73 -1.46
C GLY A 242 -9.03 10.67 -1.32
N PRO A 243 -9.41 9.93 -2.39
CA PRO A 243 -10.41 8.87 -2.28
C PRO A 243 -10.05 7.80 -1.25
N PHE A 244 -8.80 7.32 -1.25
CA PHE A 244 -8.34 6.31 -0.30
C PHE A 244 -8.31 6.85 1.12
N CYS A 245 -7.74 8.05 1.31
CA CYS A 245 -7.65 8.68 2.63
C CYS A 245 -9.05 8.91 3.21
N TRP A 246 -10.01 9.31 2.39
CA TRP A 246 -11.40 9.53 2.83
C TRP A 246 -12.09 8.23 3.25
N LEU A 247 -11.89 7.12 2.52
CA LEU A 247 -12.41 5.80 2.90
C LEU A 247 -11.83 5.32 4.23
N LEU A 248 -10.53 5.49 4.42
CA LEU A 248 -9.85 5.10 5.65
C LEU A 248 -10.31 5.96 6.84
N ASP A 249 -10.42 7.28 6.66
CA ASP A 249 -10.84 8.22 7.69
C ASP A 249 -12.26 7.91 8.20
N TRP A 250 -13.21 7.65 7.30
CA TRP A 250 -14.55 7.22 7.70
C TRP A 250 -14.58 5.92 8.49
N TYR A 251 -13.80 4.92 8.08
CA TYR A 251 -13.73 3.67 8.82
C TYR A 251 -13.17 3.86 10.23
N LEU A 252 -12.11 4.66 10.37
CA LEU A 252 -11.49 4.96 11.66
C LEU A 252 -12.40 5.81 12.55
N TYR A 253 -13.20 6.70 11.96
CA TYR A 253 -14.22 7.48 12.68
C TYR A 253 -15.33 6.58 13.26
N ASP A 254 -15.83 5.62 12.47
CA ASP A 254 -16.87 4.67 12.91
C ASP A 254 -16.33 3.60 13.89
N ASN A 255 -15.01 3.37 13.91
CA ASN A 255 -14.37 2.34 14.73
C ASN A 255 -13.24 2.94 15.58
N PRO A 256 -13.55 3.87 16.51
CA PRO A 256 -12.54 4.47 17.36
C PRO A 256 -11.93 3.39 18.26
N THR A 257 -10.60 3.33 18.32
CA THR A 257 -9.90 2.46 19.26
C THR A 257 -9.97 3.11 20.64
N THR A 258 -10.89 2.64 21.50
CA THR A 258 -11.11 3.18 22.85
C THR A 258 -10.12 2.68 23.89
N ASP A 259 -9.42 1.58 23.60
CA ASP A 259 -8.48 0.97 24.54
C ASP A 259 -7.05 1.09 24.03
N VAL A 260 -6.28 1.82 24.83
CA VAL A 260 -4.84 2.07 24.72
C VAL A 260 -4.49 3.10 23.64
N LEU A 261 -3.58 4.03 23.99
CA LEU A 261 -2.68 4.75 23.06
C LEU A 261 -1.78 3.77 22.29
N THR A 262 -2.31 2.61 21.88
CA THR A 262 -1.68 1.73 20.92
C THR A 262 -1.84 2.47 19.61
N VAL A 263 -0.87 3.32 19.31
CA VAL A 263 -0.59 3.76 17.94
C VAL A 263 -0.83 2.56 17.05
N TYR A 264 -1.81 2.66 16.15
CA TYR A 264 -2.36 1.57 15.33
C TYR A 264 -1.25 0.80 14.59
N ARG A 265 -0.56 -0.13 15.26
CA ARG A 265 0.71 -0.69 14.78
C ARG A 265 1.00 -2.10 15.27
N SER A 266 0.03 -2.79 15.91
CA SER A 266 0.17 -4.20 16.32
C SER A 266 1.48 -4.51 17.07
N LEU A 267 2.03 -3.51 17.76
CA LEU A 267 3.31 -3.54 18.46
C LEU A 267 3.00 -3.48 19.94
N ASN A 268 3.34 -4.55 20.66
CA ASN A 268 3.57 -4.44 22.10
C ASN A 268 4.96 -3.86 22.26
N LEU A 269 5.07 -2.53 22.32
CA LEU A 269 6.31 -1.86 22.68
C LEU A 269 6.63 -2.20 24.14
N ASP A 270 7.87 -2.53 24.44
CA ASP A 270 8.32 -2.64 25.83
C ASP A 270 8.44 -1.25 26.47
N ASP A 271 8.57 -1.23 27.80
CA ASP A 271 8.56 0.01 28.59
C ASP A 271 9.75 0.93 28.23
N GLU A 272 10.89 0.40 27.78
CA GLU A 272 12.03 1.20 27.34
C GLU A 272 11.74 1.89 26.00
N GLN A 273 11.19 1.16 25.02
CA GLN A 273 10.79 1.73 23.73
C GLN A 273 9.71 2.79 23.87
N GLN A 274 8.71 2.56 24.74
CA GLN A 274 7.66 3.55 25.01
C GLN A 274 8.24 4.84 25.58
N LYS A 275 9.21 4.73 26.50
CA LYS A 275 9.84 5.88 27.13
C LYS A 275 10.67 6.69 26.13
N GLN A 276 11.42 6.01 25.26
CA GLN A 276 12.23 6.65 24.22
C GLN A 276 11.36 7.47 23.24
N PHE A 277 10.18 6.98 22.86
CA PHE A 277 9.28 7.69 21.96
C PHE A 277 8.47 8.82 22.63
N MET A 278 8.39 8.87 23.95
CA MET A 278 7.69 9.92 24.71
C MET A 278 8.59 11.09 25.11
N GLU A 279 9.92 10.95 24.97
CA GLU A 279 10.93 11.96 25.30
C GLU A 279 11.37 12.81 24.08
N GLU A 280 10.93 12.47 22.85
CA GLU A 280 11.07 13.28 21.62
C GLU A 280 9.78 14.05 21.28
#